data_AF-E4L899-F1
#
_entry.id   AF-E4L899-F1
#
_cell.length_a   1.000
_cell.length_b   1.000
_cell.length_c   1.000
_cell.angle_alpha   90.00
_cell.angle_beta   90.00
_cell.angle_gamma   90.00
#
_symmetry.space_group_name_H-M   'P 1'
#
loop_
_entity.id
_entity.type
_entity.pdbx_description
1 polymer ?
#
loop_
_entity_poly.entity_id
_entity_poly.type
_entity_poly.pdbx_seq_one_letter_code
_entity_poly.pdbx_strand_id
1 'polypeptide(L)'
;MIILIIAVAISIVVAATRKKAAVNNEPLPKIEKRQENTQSEIRKEFNVIIKQDGKEMKGTAKMTQQGLQVFDENGNCVLDVTDRVTKILGELEIPKTDGFIKNKALLDGDFWFFFSEIKNVDKLIGVKPEDGIVNSLEYYMPSFRVEGDILHWNYNSAYSEKYRPDIKIVYGIY
;
A
#
# COMPACT_ATOMS: atom_id res chain seq x y z
N MET A 1 15.36 20.47 7.37
CA MET A 1 13.95 20.07 7.49
C MET A 1 13.94 18.74 8.23
N ILE A 2 13.49 18.73 9.49
CA ILE A 2 13.54 17.54 10.36
C ILE A 2 12.20 16.81 10.23
N ILE A 3 12.21 15.57 9.75
CA ILE A 3 11.01 14.74 9.65
C ILE A 3 10.78 14.08 11.01
N LEU A 4 9.73 14.48 11.71
CA LEU A 4 9.25 13.84 12.94
C LEU A 4 8.37 12.64 12.56
N ILE A 5 8.88 11.43 12.78
CA ILE A 5 8.10 10.21 12.65
C ILE A 5 7.38 9.99 13.99
N ILE A 6 6.10 10.35 14.04
CA ILE A 6 5.25 10.05 15.20
C ILE A 6 4.71 8.63 15.02
N ALA A 7 5.28 7.68 15.76
CA ALA A 7 4.74 6.32 15.87
C ALA A 7 3.57 6.33 16.86
N VAL A 8 2.34 6.18 16.37
CA VAL A 8 1.14 6.03 17.21
C VAL A 8 0.85 4.54 17.39
N ALA A 9 1.11 4.01 18.58
CA ALA A 9 0.71 2.66 18.97
C ALA A 9 -0.71 2.69 19.56
N ILE A 10 -1.68 2.07 18.87
CA ILE A 10 -3.05 1.91 19.38
C ILE A 10 -3.22 0.47 19.87
N SER A 11 -3.24 0.29 21.19
CA SER A 11 -3.53 -1.01 21.83
C SER A 11 -5.04 -1.14 22.08
N ILE A 12 -5.71 -2.02 21.34
CA ILE A 12 -7.11 -2.39 21.59
C ILE A 12 -7.12 -3.51 22.64
N VAL A 13 -7.50 -3.20 23.88
CA VAL A 13 -7.65 -4.20 24.94
C VAL A 13 -9.09 -4.72 24.94
N VAL A 14 -9.31 -5.89 24.34
CA VAL A 14 -10.56 -6.66 24.50
C VAL A 14 -10.40 -7.58 25.70
N ALA A 15 -11.01 -7.23 26.83
CA ALA A 15 -11.04 -8.07 28.02
C ALA A 15 -12.02 -9.25 27.82
N ALA A 16 -11.54 -10.34 27.22
CA ALA A 16 -12.26 -11.62 27.17
C ALA A 16 -11.74 -12.55 28.26
N THR A 17 -12.48 -12.69 29.35
CA THR A 17 -12.21 -13.68 30.41
C THR A 17 -12.32 -15.10 29.83
N ARG A 18 -11.20 -15.78 29.60
CA ARG A 18 -11.17 -17.18 29.16
C ARG A 18 -10.96 -18.12 30.36
N LYS A 19 -12.03 -18.80 30.79
CA LYS A 19 -11.92 -20.07 31.54
C LYS A 19 -11.27 -21.11 30.61
N LYS A 20 -10.18 -21.74 31.04
CA LYS A 20 -9.60 -22.90 30.35
C LYS A 20 -10.51 -24.12 30.54
N ALA A 21 -10.86 -24.80 29.46
CA ALA A 21 -11.44 -26.14 29.47
C ALA A 21 -10.61 -27.06 28.55
N ALA A 22 -10.42 -28.29 29.01
CA ALA A 22 -9.49 -29.29 28.48
C ALA A 22 -9.85 -29.80 27.07
N VAL A 23 -8.82 -30.19 26.32
CA VAL A 23 -8.94 -30.79 24.97
C VAL A 23 -9.42 -32.23 25.12
N ASN A 24 -10.59 -32.54 24.54
CA ASN A 24 -11.08 -33.91 24.41
C ASN A 24 -11.25 -34.22 22.91
N ASN A 25 -10.72 -35.35 22.47
CA ASN A 25 -10.64 -35.76 21.05
C ASN A 25 -11.95 -36.42 20.59
N GLU A 26 -13.00 -35.62 20.39
CA GLU A 26 -14.21 -36.06 19.68
C GLU A 26 -14.22 -35.57 18.22
N PRO A 27 -14.78 -36.36 17.28
CA PRO A 27 -14.79 -36.00 15.86
C PRO A 27 -15.56 -34.71 15.59
N LEU A 28 -15.01 -33.87 14.72
CA LEU A 28 -15.56 -32.55 14.37
C LEU A 28 -17.02 -32.66 13.88
N PRO A 29 -17.95 -31.86 14.43
CA PRO A 29 -19.34 -31.86 13.98
C PRO A 29 -19.44 -31.36 12.53
N LYS A 30 -20.34 -31.98 11.76
CA LYS A 30 -20.67 -31.59 10.39
C LYS A 30 -21.04 -30.10 10.34
N ILE A 31 -20.38 -29.35 9.47
CA ILE A 31 -20.67 -27.94 9.22
C ILE A 31 -22.04 -27.85 8.55
N GLU A 32 -23.09 -27.60 9.33
CA GLU A 32 -24.33 -27.06 8.79
C GLU A 32 -24.05 -25.70 8.18
N LYS A 33 -24.51 -25.49 6.94
CA LYS A 33 -24.42 -24.19 6.27
C LYS A 33 -25.08 -23.14 7.16
N ARG A 34 -24.25 -22.27 7.74
CA ARG A 34 -24.69 -21.09 8.47
C ARG A 34 -25.66 -20.32 7.57
N GLN A 35 -26.91 -20.18 8.02
CA GLN A 35 -27.83 -19.21 7.44
C GLN A 35 -27.19 -17.83 7.59
N GLU A 36 -26.83 -17.22 6.46
CA GLU A 36 -26.55 -15.78 6.40
C GLU A 36 -27.83 -15.04 6.72
N ASN A 37 -28.00 -14.68 7.99
CA ASN A 37 -28.97 -13.66 8.36
C ASN A 37 -28.57 -13.00 9.67
N THR A 38 -27.68 -12.03 9.58
CA THR A 38 -27.93 -10.68 10.12
C THR A 38 -26.94 -9.75 9.43
N GLN A 39 -27.42 -8.95 8.48
CA GLN A 39 -26.72 -7.73 8.11
C GLN A 39 -26.81 -6.82 9.33
N SER A 40 -25.85 -6.94 10.26
CA SER A 40 -25.66 -5.92 11.26
C SER A 40 -25.36 -4.64 10.50
N GLU A 41 -26.19 -3.60 10.69
CA GLU A 41 -25.82 -2.27 10.26
C GLU A 41 -24.49 -1.95 10.94
N ILE A 42 -23.40 -2.00 10.17
CA ILE A 42 -22.09 -1.64 10.66
C ILE A 42 -22.23 -0.17 11.07
N ARG A 43 -22.19 0.10 12.38
CA ARG A 43 -22.18 1.47 12.90
C ARG A 43 -21.06 2.20 12.18
N LYS A 44 -21.40 3.28 11.48
CA LYS A 44 -20.43 4.09 10.76
C LYS A 44 -19.81 5.16 11.64
N GLU A 45 -20.33 5.37 12.86
CA GLU A 45 -19.84 6.40 13.79
C GLU A 45 -19.64 5.82 15.19
N PHE A 46 -18.55 6.21 15.83
CA PHE A 46 -18.12 5.72 17.14
C PHE A 46 -17.59 6.86 18.00
N ASN A 47 -17.98 6.92 19.27
CA ASN A 47 -17.31 7.79 20.23
C ASN A 47 -15.92 7.23 20.53
N VAL A 48 -14.90 8.09 20.49
CA VAL A 48 -13.50 7.70 20.70
C VAL A 48 -12.82 8.62 21.71
N ILE A 49 -11.73 8.12 22.29
CA ILE A 49 -10.78 8.92 23.06
C ILE A 49 -9.54 9.09 22.17
N ILE A 50 -9.19 10.34 21.89
CA ILE A 50 -8.00 10.73 21.13
C ILE A 50 -6.91 11.06 22.13
N LYS A 51 -5.71 10.49 21.92
CA LYS A 51 -4.50 10.78 22.68
C LYS A 51 -3.53 11.53 21.80
N GLN A 52 -3.37 12.83 22.03
CA GLN A 52 -2.45 13.69 21.28
C GLN A 52 -1.53 14.39 22.28
N ASP A 53 -0.21 14.26 22.08
CA ASP A 53 0.81 14.84 22.95
C ASP A 53 0.62 14.53 24.44
N GLY A 54 0.17 13.31 24.75
CA GLY A 54 -0.11 12.84 26.12
C GLY A 54 -1.40 13.38 26.75
N LYS A 55 -2.18 14.20 26.05
CA LYS A 55 -3.49 14.68 26.50
C LYS A 55 -4.61 13.81 25.91
N GLU A 56 -5.62 13.55 26.74
CA GLU A 56 -6.84 12.84 26.33
C GLU A 56 -7.95 13.84 26.01
N MET A 57 -8.62 13.61 24.89
CA MET A 57 -9.80 14.35 24.45
C MET A 57 -10.83 13.40 23.87
N LYS A 58 -12.12 13.72 23.93
CA LYS A 58 -13.14 12.90 23.26
C LYS A 58 -13.28 13.33 21.81
N GLY A 59 -13.86 12.44 21.02
CA GLY A 59 -14.15 12.71 19.62
C GLY A 59 -15.09 11.69 19.03
N THR A 60 -15.29 11.83 17.72
CA THR A 60 -16.10 10.91 16.92
C THR A 60 -15.27 10.36 15.79
N ALA A 61 -15.19 9.03 15.69
CA ALA A 61 -14.63 8.36 14.54
C ALA A 61 -15.75 7.96 13.56
N LYS A 62 -15.56 8.27 12.28
CA LYS A 62 -16.48 7.98 11.19
C LYS A 62 -15.84 7.05 10.18
N MET A 63 -16.42 5.88 10.01
CA MET A 63 -16.09 4.95 8.94
C MET A 63 -16.77 5.42 7.64
N THR A 64 -15.95 5.81 6.66
CA THR A 64 -16.38 6.14 5.31
C THR A 64 -16.26 4.92 4.41
N GLN A 65 -16.65 5.06 3.14
CA GLN A 65 -16.43 3.99 2.15
C GLN A 65 -14.94 3.72 1.89
N GLN A 66 -14.07 4.73 2.07
CA GLN A 66 -12.66 4.68 1.69
C GLN A 66 -11.70 4.79 2.88
N GLY A 67 -12.17 4.66 4.12
CA GLY A 67 -11.30 4.71 5.30
C GLY A 67 -11.96 5.32 6.53
N LEU A 68 -11.14 5.79 7.46
CA LEU A 68 -11.57 6.32 8.75
C LEU A 68 -11.25 7.82 8.84
N GLN A 69 -12.20 8.59 9.34
CA GLN A 69 -11.98 9.97 9.76
C GLN A 69 -12.24 10.08 11.26
N VAL A 70 -11.46 10.89 11.98
CA VAL A 70 -11.67 11.18 13.40
C VAL A 70 -11.79 12.67 13.58
N PHE A 71 -12.83 13.08 14.31
CA PHE A 71 -13.17 14.46 14.61
C PHE A 71 -13.06 14.71 16.11
N ASP A 72 -12.57 15.87 16.50
CA ASP A 72 -12.61 16.33 17.89
C ASP A 72 -14.02 16.75 18.33
N GLU A 73 -14.20 17.16 19.59
CA GLU A 73 -15.48 17.65 20.13
C GLU A 73 -15.99 18.91 19.42
N ASN A 74 -15.12 19.67 18.76
CA ASN A 74 -15.47 20.88 18.00
C ASN A 74 -15.80 20.57 16.53
N GLY A 75 -15.67 19.31 16.10
CA GLY A 75 -15.90 18.88 14.72
C GLY A 75 -14.70 19.07 13.79
N ASN A 76 -13.49 19.38 14.30
CA ASN A 76 -12.29 19.46 13.48
C ASN A 76 -11.78 18.04 13.16
N CYS A 77 -11.45 17.76 11.89
CA CYS A 77 -10.82 16.49 11.51
C CYS A 77 -9.38 16.47 12.01
N VAL A 78 -9.09 15.56 12.95
CA VAL A 78 -7.77 15.39 13.57
C VAL A 78 -6.99 14.21 12.99
N LEU A 79 -7.69 13.29 12.31
CA LEU A 79 -7.11 12.18 11.58
C LEU A 79 -8.00 11.88 10.37
N ASP A 80 -7.41 11.92 9.19
CA ASP A 80 -8.01 11.39 7.97
C ASP A 80 -7.07 10.30 7.44
N VAL A 81 -7.59 9.09 7.27
CA VAL A 81 -6.86 8.00 6.59
C VAL A 81 -7.61 7.52 5.35
N THR A 82 -8.51 8.35 4.81
CA THR A 82 -9.21 8.06 3.55
C THR A 82 -8.38 8.38 2.31
N ASP A 83 -7.35 9.20 2.47
CA ASP A 83 -6.40 9.67 1.45
C ASP A 83 -5.09 8.86 1.39
N ARG A 84 -4.95 7.82 2.23
CA ARG A 84 -3.73 6.99 2.33
C ARG A 84 -4.01 5.50 2.27
N VAL A 85 -5.18 5.12 1.75
CA VAL A 85 -5.50 3.71 1.55
C VAL A 85 -4.88 3.27 0.25
N THR A 86 -3.82 2.46 0.35
CA THR A 86 -3.15 1.83 -0.79
C THR A 86 -4.16 1.15 -1.72
N LYS A 87 -4.36 1.70 -2.92
CA LYS A 87 -5.18 1.15 -4.00
C LYS A 87 -4.29 0.58 -5.08
N ILE A 88 -4.49 -0.69 -5.43
CA ILE A 88 -3.85 -1.30 -6.61
C ILE A 88 -4.66 -0.87 -7.84
N LEU A 89 -4.02 -0.19 -8.77
CA LEU A 89 -4.66 0.24 -10.03
C LEU A 89 -4.49 -0.81 -11.13
N GLY A 90 -3.39 -1.56 -11.12
CA GLY A 90 -3.20 -2.65 -12.06
C GLY A 90 -1.78 -3.20 -12.09
N GLU A 91 -1.54 -3.98 -13.13
CA GLU A 91 -0.25 -4.58 -13.44
C GLU A 91 0.14 -4.19 -14.87
N LEU A 92 1.43 -3.92 -15.09
CA LEU A 92 1.95 -3.48 -16.38
C LEU A 92 3.25 -4.23 -16.70
N GLU A 93 3.31 -4.81 -17.89
CA GLU A 93 4.57 -5.24 -18.50
C GLU A 93 5.24 -4.02 -19.13
N ILE A 94 6.48 -3.75 -18.71
CA ILE A 94 7.25 -2.61 -19.20
C ILE A 94 8.09 -3.09 -20.39
N PRO A 95 7.82 -2.57 -21.60
CA PRO A 95 8.64 -2.86 -22.77
C PRO A 95 10.07 -2.34 -22.59
N LYS A 96 11.00 -2.83 -23.42
CA LYS A 96 12.40 -2.34 -23.43
C LYS A 96 12.57 -0.94 -24.02
N THR A 97 11.48 -0.31 -24.43
CA THR A 97 11.44 1.04 -24.98
C THR A 97 10.72 1.96 -24.00
N ASP A 98 11.01 3.25 -24.10
CA ASP A 98 10.25 4.29 -23.42
C ASP A 98 8.77 4.22 -23.82
N GLY A 99 7.90 4.70 -22.93
CA GLY A 99 6.48 4.70 -23.20
C GLY A 99 5.65 5.31 -22.10
N PHE A 100 4.34 5.19 -22.27
CA PHE A 100 3.37 5.69 -21.30
C PHE A 100 2.08 4.88 -21.35
N ILE A 101 1.33 4.95 -20.25
CA ILE A 101 -0.08 4.54 -20.19
C ILE A 101 -0.94 5.68 -19.67
N LYS A 102 -2.21 5.70 -20.06
CA LYS A 102 -3.22 6.59 -19.47
C LYS A 102 -4.12 5.82 -18.52
N ASN A 103 -4.30 6.33 -17.32
CA ASN A 103 -5.24 5.80 -16.34
C ASN A 103 -5.78 6.95 -15.48
N LYS A 104 -7.07 7.26 -15.63
CA LYS A 104 -7.73 8.35 -14.90
C LYS A 104 -7.63 8.21 -13.38
N ALA A 105 -7.54 6.99 -12.87
CA ALA A 105 -7.42 6.73 -11.43
C ALA A 105 -6.08 7.21 -10.85
N LEU A 106 -5.09 7.58 -11.67
CA LEU A 106 -3.85 8.21 -11.21
C LEU A 106 -4.06 9.64 -10.69
N LEU A 107 -5.19 10.28 -11.01
CA LEU A 107 -5.53 11.61 -10.49
C LEU A 107 -5.99 11.59 -9.03
N ASP A 108 -6.30 10.41 -8.49
CA ASP A 108 -7.00 10.25 -7.22
C ASP A 108 -6.06 10.04 -6.03
N GLY A 109 -4.73 10.10 -6.22
CA GLY A 109 -3.77 9.90 -5.13
C GLY A 109 -2.30 9.88 -5.54
N ASP A 110 -1.43 9.60 -4.57
CA ASP A 110 0.02 9.59 -4.76
C ASP A 110 0.49 8.26 -5.36
N PHE A 111 1.15 8.31 -6.52
CA PHE A 111 1.62 7.13 -7.24
C PHE A 111 2.61 6.28 -6.44
N TRP A 112 2.42 4.97 -6.46
CA TRP A 112 3.40 3.98 -6.02
C TRP A 112 3.47 2.81 -7.01
N PHE A 113 4.60 2.12 -7.01
CA PHE A 113 4.78 0.87 -7.74
C PHE A 113 5.79 -0.03 -7.03
N PHE A 114 5.77 -1.32 -7.36
CA PHE A 114 6.89 -2.22 -7.12
C PHE A 114 7.07 -3.17 -8.30
N PHE A 115 8.28 -3.67 -8.47
CA PHE A 115 8.59 -4.70 -9.46
C PHE A 115 8.02 -6.04 -8.98
N SER A 116 6.97 -6.54 -9.65
CA SER A 116 6.45 -7.89 -9.39
C SER A 116 7.31 -8.96 -10.07
N GLU A 117 8.00 -8.60 -11.15
CA GLU A 117 8.89 -9.49 -11.86
C GLU A 117 10.03 -8.72 -12.53
N ILE A 118 11.25 -9.26 -12.42
CA ILE A 118 12.40 -8.82 -13.22
C ILE A 118 13.07 -10.08 -13.78
N LYS A 119 13.00 -10.25 -15.10
CA LYS A 119 13.63 -11.37 -15.82
C LYS A 119 14.91 -10.92 -16.52
N ASN A 120 15.75 -11.91 -16.85
CA ASN A 120 17.03 -11.67 -17.54
C ASN A 120 18.00 -10.77 -16.76
N VAL A 121 17.94 -10.81 -15.42
CA VAL A 121 18.82 -10.02 -14.53
C VAL A 121 20.29 -10.42 -14.71
N ASP A 122 20.54 -11.68 -15.06
CA ASP A 122 21.84 -12.23 -15.43
C ASP A 122 22.46 -11.53 -16.64
N LYS A 123 21.66 -11.02 -17.59
CA LYS A 123 22.13 -10.22 -18.73
C LYS A 123 22.56 -8.80 -18.34
N LEU A 124 22.20 -8.36 -17.13
CA LEU A 124 22.58 -7.06 -16.55
C LEU A 124 23.95 -7.12 -15.88
N ILE A 125 24.52 -8.32 -15.73
CA ILE A 125 25.83 -8.55 -15.15
C ILE A 125 26.82 -8.75 -16.29
N GLY A 126 27.62 -7.73 -16.60
CA GLY A 126 28.63 -7.83 -17.65
C GLY A 126 29.32 -6.54 -18.04
N VAL A 127 30.03 -5.91 -17.09
CA VAL A 127 31.19 -5.05 -17.41
C VAL A 127 32.32 -5.45 -16.48
N LYS A 128 33.44 -5.86 -17.06
CA LYS A 128 34.63 -6.23 -16.30
C LYS A 128 35.24 -4.96 -15.67
N PRO A 129 35.92 -5.05 -14.52
CA PRO A 129 36.51 -3.89 -13.84
C PRO A 129 37.46 -3.06 -14.71
N GLU A 130 38.03 -3.64 -15.78
CA GLU A 130 38.89 -2.95 -16.75
C GLU A 130 38.23 -1.83 -17.58
N ASP A 131 36.89 -1.73 -17.65
CA ASP A 131 36.17 -0.69 -18.41
C ASP A 131 35.58 0.43 -17.52
N GLY A 132 35.87 0.44 -16.21
CA GLY A 132 35.62 1.60 -15.34
C GLY A 132 34.15 1.91 -15.00
N ILE A 133 33.21 0.96 -15.16
CA ILE A 133 31.80 1.15 -14.76
C ILE A 133 31.40 0.17 -13.65
N VAL A 134 30.91 0.73 -12.55
CA VAL A 134 30.32 -0.01 -11.43
C VAL A 134 28.88 -0.38 -11.81
N ASN A 135 28.63 -1.67 -12.08
CA ASN A 135 27.32 -2.21 -12.44
C ASN A 135 26.36 -2.21 -11.24
N SER A 136 25.47 -1.22 -11.14
CA SER A 136 24.26 -1.37 -10.31
C SER A 136 23.04 -1.57 -11.21
N LEU A 137 22.16 -2.48 -10.79
CA LEU A 137 20.90 -2.82 -11.45
C LEU A 137 20.09 -1.57 -11.83
N GLU A 138 20.16 -0.55 -10.98
CA GLU A 138 19.48 0.74 -11.09
C GLU A 138 19.77 1.47 -12.43
N TYR A 139 20.95 1.27 -13.02
CA TYR A 139 21.31 1.93 -14.29
C TYR A 139 20.52 1.44 -15.50
N TYR A 140 20.06 0.18 -15.46
CA TYR A 140 19.31 -0.45 -16.54
C TYR A 140 17.80 -0.48 -16.25
N MET A 141 17.37 0.05 -15.11
CA MET A 141 15.96 0.20 -14.77
C MET A 141 15.37 1.46 -15.41
N PRO A 142 14.08 1.42 -15.79
CA PRO A 142 13.38 2.62 -16.18
C PRO A 142 13.09 3.49 -14.96
N SER A 143 13.10 4.81 -15.16
CA SER A 143 12.52 5.76 -14.22
C SER A 143 11.03 5.92 -14.51
N PHE A 144 10.21 6.02 -13.47
CA PHE A 144 8.77 6.23 -13.59
C PHE A 144 8.39 7.65 -13.16
N ARG A 145 7.45 8.27 -13.89
CA ARG A 145 6.90 9.59 -13.56
C ARG A 145 5.43 9.65 -13.90
N VAL A 146 4.63 10.29 -13.05
CA VAL A 146 3.23 10.58 -13.34
C VAL A 146 3.04 12.07 -13.66
N GLU A 147 2.32 12.35 -14.74
CA GLU A 147 1.89 13.69 -15.16
C GLU A 147 0.38 13.67 -15.41
N GLY A 148 -0.41 14.12 -14.44
CA GLY A 148 -1.88 14.02 -14.51
C GLY A 148 -2.34 12.57 -14.50
N ASP A 149 -3.09 12.15 -15.52
CA ASP A 149 -3.57 10.78 -15.69
C ASP A 149 -2.62 9.88 -16.49
N ILE A 150 -1.36 10.31 -16.69
CA ILE A 150 -0.38 9.61 -17.53
C ILE A 150 0.79 9.13 -16.70
N LEU A 151 1.04 7.82 -16.72
CA LEU A 151 2.25 7.20 -16.19
C LEU A 151 3.25 7.02 -17.34
N HIS A 152 4.41 7.66 -17.20
CA HIS A 152 5.56 7.57 -18.10
C HIS A 152 6.62 6.63 -17.52
N TRP A 153 7.31 5.92 -18.41
CA TRP A 153 8.59 5.28 -18.10
C TRP A 153 9.63 5.64 -19.15
N ASN A 154 10.84 5.91 -18.69
CA ASN A 154 11.97 6.26 -19.54
C ASN A 154 13.22 5.49 -19.12
N TYR A 155 13.95 4.99 -20.10
CA TYR A 155 15.26 4.41 -19.88
C TYR A 155 16.35 5.44 -20.13
N ASN A 156 17.49 5.26 -19.46
CA ASN A 156 18.67 6.05 -19.75
C ASN A 156 19.16 5.80 -21.19
N SER A 157 19.20 6.86 -22.01
CA SER A 157 19.55 6.81 -23.42
C SER A 157 21.03 6.53 -23.68
N ALA A 158 21.90 6.63 -22.66
CA ALA A 158 23.32 6.34 -22.78
C ALA A 158 23.61 4.84 -22.97
N TYR A 159 22.60 3.96 -22.82
CA TYR A 159 22.79 2.51 -22.82
C TYR A 159 21.87 1.77 -23.79
N SER A 160 22.41 0.69 -24.35
CA SER A 160 21.71 -0.14 -25.34
C SER A 160 20.53 -0.88 -24.74
N GLU A 161 19.44 -0.94 -25.51
CA GLU A 161 18.24 -1.75 -25.22
C GLU A 161 18.55 -3.24 -24.96
N LYS A 162 19.68 -3.74 -25.48
CA LYS A 162 20.15 -5.11 -25.27
C LYS A 162 20.32 -5.46 -23.79
N TYR A 163 20.65 -4.49 -22.96
CA TYR A 163 20.89 -4.65 -21.53
C TYR A 163 19.68 -4.25 -20.68
N ARG A 164 18.50 -4.05 -21.27
CA ARG A 164 17.27 -3.77 -20.50
C ARG A 164 16.58 -5.10 -20.16
N PRO A 165 16.24 -5.34 -18.88
CA PRO A 165 15.55 -6.57 -18.49
C PRO A 165 14.08 -6.52 -18.89
N ASP A 166 13.43 -7.68 -18.87
CA ASP A 166 11.98 -7.72 -18.99
C ASP A 166 11.40 -7.47 -17.59
N ILE A 167 10.53 -6.47 -17.49
CA ILE A 167 10.04 -5.95 -16.21
C ILE A 167 8.52 -6.04 -16.17
N LYS A 168 7.99 -6.46 -15.02
CA LYS A 168 6.58 -6.34 -14.67
C LYS A 168 6.44 -5.54 -13.38
N ILE A 169 5.52 -4.58 -13.37
CA ILE A 169 5.21 -3.79 -12.19
C ILE A 169 3.76 -4.00 -11.78
N VAL A 170 3.53 -3.98 -10.47
CA VAL A 170 2.21 -3.66 -9.91
C VAL A 170 2.26 -2.21 -9.48
N TYR A 171 1.24 -1.43 -9.85
CA TYR A 171 1.20 -0.01 -9.59
C TYR A 171 -0.14 0.41 -9.00
N GLY A 172 -0.10 1.54 -8.31
CA GLY A 172 -1.24 2.02 -7.53
C GLY A 172 -1.12 3.48 -7.12
N ILE A 173 -2.06 3.88 -6.26
CA ILE A 173 -2.05 5.16 -5.56
C ILE A 173 -2.26 4.93 -4.06
N TYR A 174 -1.84 5.89 -3.23
CA TYR A 174 -2.27 6.00 -1.84
C TYR A 174 -3.56 6.81 -1.72
#